data_AF-A0A7S1FB23-F1
#
_entry.id   AF-A0A7S1FB23-F1
#
_cell.length_a   1.000
_cell.length_b   1.000
_cell.length_c   1.000
_cell.angle_alpha   90.00
_cell.angle_beta   90.00
_cell.angle_gamma   90.00
#
_symmetry.space_group_name_H-M   'P 1'
#
loop_
_entity.id
_entity.type
_entity.pdbx_description
1 polymer ?
#
loop_
_entity_poly.entity_id
_entity_poly.type
_entity_poly.pdbx_seq_one_letter_code
_entity_poly.pdbx_strand_id
1 'polypeptide(L)'
;VLPLLLVAMLVTCGVMLTILQETAYLEDVDREVLGPYWATPAEAMLSLYKSVIGEEWDDMSGPLRDVSLSSYGIFVVYVGLMRFLILGLAVSLLVGRMSNAQHKWETEAETQLARCVKYVKAFTNIIGEDCEAVGLEEFCEVLHQGRVNSVLAKLGVSTVEAEQLFYS
;
A
#
# COMPACT_ATOMS: atom_id res chain seq x y z
N VAL A 1 -11.55 6.62 1.84
CA VAL A 1 -10.56 7.43 2.61
C VAL A 1 -11.14 8.78 3.02
N LEU A 2 -11.51 9.65 2.07
CA LEU A 2 -12.08 10.99 2.37
C LEU A 2 -13.25 11.00 3.39
N PRO A 3 -14.31 10.18 3.26
CA PRO A 3 -15.41 10.19 4.23
C PRO A 3 -14.99 9.70 5.62
N LEU A 4 -14.05 8.75 5.68
CA LEU A 4 -13.49 8.23 6.93
C LEU A 4 -12.68 9.30 7.67
N LEU A 5 -11.88 10.09 6.94
CA LEU A 5 -11.14 11.22 7.51
C LEU A 5 -12.07 12.33 8.00
N LEU A 6 -13.18 12.56 7.31
CA LEU A 6 -14.17 13.56 7.69
C LEU A 6 -14.89 13.15 8.98
N VAL A 7 -15.27 11.86 9.09
CA VAL A 7 -15.80 11.30 10.34
C VAL A 7 -14.77 11.40 11.47
N ALA A 8 -13.49 11.07 11.20
CA ALA A 8 -12.42 11.22 12.19
C ALA A 8 -12.32 12.65 12.71
N MET A 9 -12.27 13.64 11.82
CA MET A 9 -12.22 15.07 12.19
C MET A 9 -13.44 15.51 13.00
N LEU A 10 -14.64 15.07 12.62
CA LEU A 10 -15.86 15.44 13.34
C LEU A 10 -15.85 14.84 14.76
N VAL A 11 -15.39 13.58 14.89
CA VAL A 11 -15.24 12.93 16.19
C VAL A 11 -14.16 13.62 17.02
N THR A 12 -13.00 13.95 16.44
CA THR A 12 -11.91 14.64 17.16
C THR A 12 -12.34 16.02 17.64
N CYS A 13 -13.00 16.81 16.79
CA CYS A 13 -13.51 18.13 17.15
C CYS A 13 -14.64 18.03 18.18
N GLY A 14 -15.54 17.06 18.05
CA GLY A 14 -16.62 16.84 19.00
C GLY A 14 -16.09 16.50 20.39
N VAL A 15 -15.18 15.52 20.48
CA VAL A 15 -14.54 15.12 21.75
C VAL A 15 -13.78 16.29 22.37
N MET A 16 -12.98 16.99 21.59
CA MET A 16 -12.23 18.16 22.04
C MET A 16 -13.14 19.26 22.59
N LEU A 17 -14.23 19.59 21.89
CA LEU A 17 -15.19 20.59 22.35
C LEU A 17 -15.92 20.15 23.61
N THR A 18 -16.22 18.86 23.75
CA THR A 18 -16.89 18.32 24.93
C THR A 18 -15.98 18.41 26.15
N ILE A 19 -14.71 18.00 26.01
CA ILE A 19 -13.71 18.10 27.08
C ILE A 19 -13.45 19.57 27.42
N LEU A 20 -13.25 20.44 26.43
CA LEU A 20 -13.03 21.88 26.67
C LEU A 20 -14.23 22.53 27.37
N GLN A 21 -15.46 22.19 26.97
CA GLN A 21 -16.65 22.70 27.63
C GLN A 21 -16.74 22.23 29.09
N GLU A 22 -16.43 20.96 29.37
CA GLU A 22 -16.44 20.42 30.74
C GLU A 22 -15.35 21.09 31.59
N THR A 23 -14.15 21.26 31.05
CA THR A 23 -13.02 21.92 31.74
C THR A 23 -13.24 23.41 32.02
N ALA A 24 -14.05 24.09 31.21
CA ALA A 24 -14.35 25.51 31.42
C ALA A 24 -15.12 25.78 32.73
N TYR A 25 -15.89 24.80 33.22
CA TYR A 25 -16.69 24.91 34.45
C TYR A 25 -15.99 24.38 35.71
N LEU A 26 -14.75 23.91 35.59
CA LEU A 26 -14.01 23.34 36.72
C LEU A 26 -13.49 24.40 37.71
N GLU A 27 -13.33 23.98 38.96
CA GLU A 27 -12.71 24.76 40.03
C GLU A 27 -11.19 24.95 39.78
N ASP A 28 -10.58 25.95 40.42
CA ASP A 28 -9.17 26.30 40.20
C ASP A 28 -8.20 25.15 40.55
N VAL A 29 -8.58 24.25 41.47
CA VAL A 29 -7.79 23.08 41.87
C VAL A 29 -7.67 22.06 40.73
N ASP A 30 -8.76 21.81 40.00
CA ASP A 30 -8.75 20.85 38.90
C ASP A 30 -7.98 21.39 37.68
N ARG A 31 -7.96 22.72 37.49
CA ARG A 31 -7.19 23.35 36.42
C ARG A 31 -5.69 23.15 36.57
N GLU A 32 -5.18 23.12 37.80
CA GLU A 32 -3.75 22.89 38.04
C GLU A 32 -3.35 21.45 37.66
N VAL A 33 -4.23 20.47 37.93
CA VAL A 33 -4.03 19.05 37.59
C VAL A 33 -4.11 18.81 36.08
N LEU A 34 -5.04 19.47 35.39
CA LEU A 34 -5.21 19.40 33.92
C LEU A 34 -4.16 20.21 33.15
N GLY A 35 -3.48 21.14 33.84
CA GLY A 35 -2.56 22.14 33.30
C GLY A 35 -1.56 21.64 32.27
N PRO A 36 -0.85 20.52 32.51
CA PRO A 36 0.23 20.07 31.63
C PRO A 36 -0.22 19.57 30.24
N TYR A 37 -1.47 19.12 30.09
CA TYR A 37 -1.93 18.42 28.90
C TYR A 37 -3.22 18.98 28.28
N TRP A 38 -4.01 19.71 29.07
CA TRP A 38 -5.39 20.10 28.72
C TRP A 38 -5.67 21.59 28.99
N ALA A 39 -4.66 22.40 29.35
CA ALA A 39 -4.86 23.81 29.67
C ALA A 39 -5.35 24.63 28.47
N THR A 40 -4.82 24.35 27.28
CA THR A 40 -5.21 25.05 26.05
C THR A 40 -5.78 24.11 25.00
N PRO A 41 -6.64 24.61 24.09
CA PRO A 41 -7.12 23.85 22.93
C PRO A 41 -5.99 23.22 22.11
N ALA A 42 -4.88 23.93 21.94
CA ALA A 42 -3.73 23.44 21.17
C ALA A 42 -3.02 22.27 21.88
N GLU A 43 -2.81 22.37 23.19
CA GLU A 43 -2.24 21.28 24.00
C GLU A 43 -3.18 20.08 24.03
N ALA A 44 -4.49 20.30 24.19
CA ALA A 44 -5.48 19.23 24.12
C ALA A 44 -5.42 18.48 22.78
N MET A 45 -5.34 19.21 21.65
CA MET A 45 -5.17 18.59 20.33
C MET A 45 -3.86 17.80 20.24
N LEU A 46 -2.76 18.34 20.78
CA LEU A 46 -1.46 17.67 20.78
C LEU A 46 -1.48 16.39 21.64
N SER A 47 -2.09 16.45 22.82
CA SER A 47 -2.27 15.32 23.73
C SER A 47 -3.13 14.23 23.08
N LEU A 48 -4.25 14.61 22.45
CA LEU A 48 -5.07 13.68 21.66
C LEU A 48 -4.25 13.04 20.53
N TYR A 49 -3.47 13.82 19.79
CA TYR A 49 -2.61 13.29 18.74
C TYR A 49 -1.56 12.28 19.26
N LYS A 50 -0.83 12.64 20.33
CA LYS A 50 0.17 11.75 20.95
C LYS A 50 -0.45 10.45 21.47
N SER A 51 -1.62 10.54 22.11
CA SER A 51 -2.33 9.36 22.64
C SER A 51 -2.72 8.35 21.55
N VAL A 52 -3.06 8.85 20.36
CA VAL A 52 -3.40 8.02 19.20
C VAL A 52 -2.18 7.30 18.65
N ILE A 53 -1.01 7.95 18.62
CA ILE A 53 0.27 7.33 18.22
C ILE A 53 0.71 6.28 19.24
N GLY A 54 0.28 6.42 20.50
CA GLY A 54 0.54 5.45 21.56
C GLY A 54 1.65 5.85 22.52
N GLU A 55 2.17 7.07 22.39
CA GLU A 55 3.09 7.64 23.37
C GLU A 55 2.30 8.15 24.58
N GLU A 56 2.65 7.67 25.77
CA GLU A 56 2.32 8.29 27.08
C GLU A 56 0.82 8.57 27.31
N TRP A 57 -0.08 7.80 26.68
CA TRP A 57 -1.52 8.03 26.85
C TRP A 57 -2.00 7.80 28.28
N ASP A 58 -1.29 6.95 29.05
CA ASP A 58 -1.58 6.68 30.45
C ASP A 58 -1.40 7.95 31.30
N ASP A 59 -0.27 8.64 31.13
CA ASP A 59 0.07 9.88 31.83
C ASP A 59 -0.92 11.01 31.52
N MET A 60 -1.43 11.08 30.27
CA MET A 60 -2.42 12.08 29.85
C MET A 60 -3.83 11.77 30.37
N SER A 61 -4.13 10.49 30.59
CA SER A 61 -5.45 10.02 30.99
C SER A 61 -5.69 10.05 32.51
N GLY A 62 -4.61 9.98 33.30
CA GLY A 62 -4.66 10.09 34.77
C GLY A 62 -5.39 11.35 35.24
N PRO A 63 -4.96 12.56 34.84
CA PRO A 63 -5.63 13.81 35.18
C PRO A 63 -7.12 13.85 34.81
N LEU A 64 -7.47 13.28 33.64
CA LEU A 64 -8.88 13.21 33.21
C LEU A 64 -9.70 12.29 34.11
N ARG A 65 -9.13 11.16 34.54
CA ARG A 65 -9.80 10.19 35.42
C ARG A 65 -10.06 10.77 36.80
N ASP A 66 -9.12 11.55 37.32
CA ASP A 66 -9.22 12.15 38.66
C ASP A 66 -10.27 13.27 38.69
N VAL A 67 -10.45 13.99 37.58
CA VAL A 67 -11.42 15.10 37.47
C VAL A 67 -12.82 14.60 37.09
N SER A 68 -12.96 13.81 36.03
CA SER A 68 -14.26 13.33 35.56
C SER A 68 -14.16 11.97 34.88
N LEU A 69 -14.82 10.98 35.48
CA LEU A 69 -14.92 9.64 34.91
C LEU A 69 -15.57 9.65 33.51
N SER A 70 -16.47 10.60 33.26
CA SER A 70 -17.13 10.77 31.96
C SER A 70 -16.12 11.23 30.90
N SER A 71 -15.31 12.25 31.18
CA SER A 71 -14.29 12.73 30.25
C SER A 71 -13.23 11.67 29.95
N TYR A 72 -12.81 10.91 30.97
CA TYR A 72 -11.93 9.74 30.80
C TYR A 72 -12.55 8.68 29.87
N GLY A 73 -13.83 8.34 30.07
CA GLY A 73 -14.53 7.39 29.21
C GLY A 73 -14.57 7.85 27.74
N ILE A 74 -14.88 9.12 27.51
CA ILE A 74 -14.89 9.72 26.17
C ILE A 74 -13.48 9.65 25.53
N PHE A 75 -12.43 9.97 26.29
CA PHE A 75 -11.05 9.90 25.83
C PHE A 75 -10.64 8.48 25.44
N VAL A 76 -10.98 7.47 26.24
CA VAL A 76 -10.66 6.06 25.92
C VAL A 76 -11.37 5.59 24.65
N VAL A 77 -12.66 5.91 24.50
CA VAL A 77 -13.42 5.60 23.27
C VAL A 77 -12.80 6.29 22.07
N TYR A 78 -12.40 7.55 22.21
CA TYR A 78 -11.71 8.31 21.17
C TYR A 78 -10.41 7.62 20.72
N VAL A 79 -9.51 7.29 21.65
CA VAL A 79 -8.22 6.63 21.33
C VAL A 79 -8.48 5.29 20.63
N GLY A 80 -9.43 4.49 21.13
CA GLY A 80 -9.81 3.22 20.52
C GLY A 80 -10.29 3.39 19.08
N LEU A 81 -11.27 4.28 18.85
CA LEU A 81 -11.82 4.54 17.52
C LEU A 81 -10.76 5.05 16.55
N MET A 82 -9.91 5.98 16.97
CA MET A 82 -8.85 6.54 16.12
C MET A 82 -7.80 5.49 15.75
N ARG A 83 -7.42 4.61 16.68
CA ARG A 83 -6.52 3.49 16.37
C ARG A 83 -7.13 2.52 15.37
N PHE A 84 -8.39 2.15 15.51
CA PHE A 84 -9.09 1.32 14.53
C PHE A 84 -9.16 1.99 13.16
N LEU A 85 -9.40 3.30 13.12
CA LEU A 85 -9.45 4.08 11.89
C LEU A 85 -8.11 4.11 11.17
N ILE A 86 -7.02 4.38 11.89
CA ILE A 86 -5.66 4.39 11.33
C ILE A 86 -5.28 3.00 10.83
N LEU A 87 -5.59 1.95 11.60
CA LEU A 87 -5.33 0.57 11.17
C LEU A 87 -6.10 0.23 9.89
N GLY A 88 -7.40 0.57 9.83
CA GLY A 88 -8.22 0.38 8.64
C GLY A 88 -7.69 1.14 7.42
N LEU A 89 -7.20 2.37 7.61
CA LEU A 89 -6.54 3.15 6.57
C LEU A 89 -5.26 2.46 6.07
N ALA A 90 -4.39 2.02 6.99
CA ALA A 90 -3.14 1.36 6.67
C ALA A 90 -3.39 0.06 5.88
N VAL A 91 -4.34 -0.76 6.32
CA VAL A 91 -4.76 -1.99 5.63
C VAL A 91 -5.30 -1.66 4.24
N SER A 92 -6.19 -0.67 4.11
CA SER A 92 -6.74 -0.27 2.81
C SER A 92 -5.66 0.20 1.83
N LEU A 93 -4.67 0.95 2.30
CA LEU A 93 -3.53 1.38 1.49
C LEU A 93 -2.64 0.19 1.06
N LEU A 94 -2.37 -0.74 1.97
CA LEU A 94 -1.60 -1.94 1.66
C LEU A 94 -2.32 -2.82 0.63
N VAL A 95 -3.61 -3.07 0.81
CA VAL A 95 -4.43 -3.85 -0.13
C VAL A 95 -4.47 -3.17 -1.50
N GLY A 96 -4.65 -1.85 -1.54
CA GLY A 96 -4.62 -1.10 -2.80
C GLY A 96 -3.27 -1.21 -3.52
N ARG A 97 -2.15 -1.16 -2.79
CA ARG A 97 -0.81 -1.34 -3.37
C ARG A 97 -0.58 -2.75 -3.86
N MET A 98 -0.98 -3.76 -3.11
CA MET A 98 -0.86 -5.17 -3.50
C MET A 98 -1.70 -5.48 -4.73
N SER A 99 -2.96 -5.03 -4.77
CA SER A 99 -3.84 -5.20 -5.93
C SER A 99 -3.27 -4.53 -7.18
N ASN A 100 -2.75 -3.32 -7.07
CA ASN A 100 -2.10 -2.63 -8.19
C ASN A 100 -0.81 -3.32 -8.66
N ALA A 101 -0.03 -3.87 -7.72
CA ALA A 101 1.16 -4.64 -8.06
C ALA A 101 0.80 -5.93 -8.81
N GLN A 102 -0.24 -6.64 -8.33
CA GLN A 102 -0.75 -7.84 -8.97
C GLN A 102 -1.24 -7.55 -10.39
N HIS A 103 -2.03 -6.49 -10.59
CA HIS A 103 -2.51 -6.12 -11.92
C HIS A 103 -1.34 -5.78 -12.86
N LYS A 104 -0.30 -5.11 -12.36
CA LYS A 104 0.90 -4.85 -13.17
C LYS A 104 1.60 -6.13 -13.59
N TRP A 105 1.73 -7.10 -12.69
CA TRP A 105 2.33 -8.40 -12.99
C TRP A 105 1.51 -9.20 -13.99
N GLU A 106 0.18 -9.18 -13.88
CA GLU A 106 -0.72 -9.82 -14.85
C GLU A 106 -0.59 -9.17 -16.23
N THR A 107 -0.60 -7.84 -16.31
CA THR A 107 -0.40 -7.12 -17.58
C THR A 107 0.99 -7.37 -18.17
N GLU A 108 2.02 -7.47 -17.33
CA GLU A 108 3.37 -7.78 -17.79
C GLU A 108 3.48 -9.23 -18.30
N ALA A 109 2.88 -10.19 -17.60
CA ALA A 109 2.82 -11.58 -18.04
C ALA A 109 2.05 -11.72 -19.37
N GLU A 110 0.91 -11.05 -19.52
CA GLU A 110 0.14 -11.03 -20.77
C GLU A 110 0.94 -10.40 -21.92
N THR A 111 1.64 -9.29 -21.68
CA THR A 111 2.48 -8.67 -22.71
C THR A 111 3.69 -9.53 -23.09
N GLN A 112 4.29 -10.25 -22.14
CA GLN A 112 5.32 -11.24 -22.43
C GLN A 112 4.78 -12.42 -23.24
N LEU A 113 3.61 -12.97 -22.87
CA LEU A 113 2.96 -14.05 -23.60
C LEU A 113 2.60 -13.61 -25.04
N ALA A 114 2.04 -12.42 -25.20
CA ALA A 114 1.72 -11.85 -26.51
C ALA A 114 2.98 -11.66 -27.38
N ARG A 115 4.11 -11.29 -26.77
CA ARG A 115 5.41 -11.24 -27.46
C ARG A 115 5.85 -12.64 -27.89
N CYS A 116 5.85 -13.62 -26.99
CA CYS A 116 6.19 -15.01 -27.31
C CYS A 116 5.34 -15.56 -28.47
N VAL A 117 4.02 -15.39 -28.41
CA VAL A 117 3.10 -15.82 -29.50
C VAL A 117 3.44 -15.13 -30.82
N LYS A 118 3.73 -13.83 -30.80
CA LYS A 118 4.14 -13.08 -32.00
C LYS A 118 5.44 -13.63 -32.60
N TYR A 119 6.41 -14.00 -31.76
CA TYR A 119 7.68 -14.57 -32.21
C TYR A 119 7.53 -15.99 -32.73
N VAL A 120 6.77 -16.84 -32.04
CA VAL A 120 6.44 -18.19 -32.52
C VAL A 120 5.80 -18.10 -33.90
N LYS A 121 4.78 -17.24 -34.08
CA LYS A 121 4.12 -17.04 -35.37
C LYS A 121 5.08 -16.53 -36.46
N ALA A 122 6.01 -15.64 -36.12
CA ALA A 122 7.02 -15.17 -37.07
C ALA A 122 8.00 -16.29 -37.47
N PHE A 123 8.36 -17.18 -36.54
CA PHE A 123 9.18 -18.35 -36.79
C PHE A 123 8.45 -19.38 -37.66
N THR A 124 7.19 -19.71 -37.35
CA THR A 124 6.37 -20.62 -38.16
C THR A 124 6.22 -20.11 -39.59
N ASN A 125 6.02 -18.80 -39.78
CA ASN A 125 5.98 -18.18 -41.12
C ASN A 125 7.30 -18.27 -41.90
N ILE A 126 8.44 -18.47 -41.23
CA ILE A 126 9.75 -18.61 -41.90
C ILE A 126 10.03 -20.07 -42.26
N ILE A 127 9.69 -20.99 -41.35
CA ILE A 127 9.94 -22.42 -41.51
C ILE A 127 8.91 -23.08 -42.44
N GLY A 128 7.71 -22.50 -42.57
CA GLY A 128 6.60 -23.04 -43.36
C GLY A 128 5.55 -23.71 -42.44
N GLU A 129 4.27 -23.60 -42.81
CA GLU A 129 3.14 -24.08 -41.98
C GLU A 129 3.08 -25.60 -41.83
N ASP A 130 3.74 -26.37 -42.70
CA ASP A 130 3.62 -27.84 -42.78
C ASP A 130 4.70 -28.63 -42.00
N CYS A 131 5.60 -27.95 -41.28
CA CYS A 131 6.63 -28.65 -40.48
C CYS A 131 6.19 -28.84 -39.02
N GLU A 132 5.54 -29.96 -38.72
CA GLU A 132 5.21 -30.36 -37.33
C GLU A 132 6.46 -30.65 -36.48
N ALA A 133 7.59 -30.99 -37.11
CA ALA A 133 8.89 -31.15 -36.47
C ALA A 133 9.99 -30.76 -37.45
N VAL A 134 10.94 -29.94 -36.99
CA VAL A 134 12.16 -29.59 -37.74
C VAL A 134 13.31 -30.35 -37.11
N GLY A 135 14.06 -31.12 -37.90
CA GLY A 135 15.27 -31.79 -37.43
C GLY A 135 16.34 -30.78 -37.05
N LEU A 136 17.23 -31.13 -36.12
CA LEU A 136 18.32 -30.24 -35.67
C LEU A 136 19.18 -29.74 -36.84
N GLU A 137 19.50 -30.62 -37.80
CA GLU A 137 20.29 -30.30 -38.98
C GLU A 137 19.57 -29.28 -39.90
N GLU A 138 18.28 -29.48 -40.13
CA GLU A 138 17.45 -28.58 -40.94
C GLU A 138 17.27 -27.21 -40.26
N PHE A 139 17.16 -27.20 -38.92
CA PHE A 139 17.16 -25.97 -38.14
C PHE A 139 18.50 -25.23 -38.24
N CYS A 140 19.64 -25.94 -38.18
CA CYS A 140 20.97 -25.37 -38.36
C CYS A 140 21.16 -24.77 -39.76
N GLU A 141 20.68 -25.44 -40.82
CA GLU A 141 20.72 -24.89 -42.19
C GLU A 141 19.87 -23.61 -42.32
N VAL A 142 18.70 -23.59 -41.68
CA VAL A 142 17.79 -22.43 -41.66
C VAL A 142 18.36 -21.27 -40.82
N LEU A 143 19.07 -21.55 -39.72
CA LEU A 143 19.76 -20.58 -38.87
C LEU A 143 20.80 -19.74 -39.64
N HIS A 144 21.48 -20.35 -40.60
CA HIS A 144 22.48 -19.69 -41.44
C HIS A 144 21.84 -18.82 -42.54
N GLN A 145 20.53 -18.92 -42.76
CA GLN A 145 19.84 -18.02 -43.67
C GLN A 145 19.75 -16.60 -43.07
N GLY A 146 20.17 -15.60 -43.84
CA GLY A 146 20.20 -14.19 -43.38
C GLY A 146 18.85 -13.65 -42.87
N ARG A 147 17.73 -14.29 -43.25
CA ARG A 147 16.38 -13.94 -42.77
C ARG A 147 16.18 -14.31 -41.29
N VAL A 148 16.62 -15.48 -40.86
CA VAL A 148 16.49 -15.96 -39.46
C VAL A 148 17.39 -15.15 -38.53
N ASN A 149 18.60 -14.84 -39.00
CA ASN A 149 19.54 -13.97 -38.30
C ASN A 149 18.94 -12.58 -38.00
N SER A 150 18.14 -12.03 -38.93
CA SER A 150 17.45 -10.74 -38.73
C SER A 150 16.33 -10.81 -37.67
N VAL A 151 15.71 -11.98 -37.48
CA VAL A 151 14.66 -12.20 -36.47
C VAL A 151 15.29 -12.46 -35.10
N LEU A 152 16.37 -13.23 -35.03
CA LEU A 152 17.17 -13.44 -33.82
C LEU A 152 17.79 -12.14 -33.31
N ALA A 153 18.33 -11.30 -34.20
CA ALA A 153 18.82 -9.97 -33.85
C ALA A 153 17.71 -9.06 -33.28
N LYS A 154 16.47 -9.15 -33.80
CA LYS A 154 15.31 -8.43 -33.25
C LYS A 154 14.84 -8.99 -31.90
N LEU A 155 15.17 -10.23 -31.60
CA LEU A 155 14.95 -10.87 -30.30
C LEU A 155 16.05 -10.55 -29.29
N GLY A 156 17.15 -9.92 -29.73
CA GLY A 156 18.32 -9.69 -28.89
C GLY A 156 19.08 -10.97 -28.55
N VAL A 157 18.83 -12.05 -29.30
CA VAL A 157 19.47 -13.36 -29.12
C VAL A 157 20.53 -13.49 -30.21
N SER A 158 21.76 -13.76 -29.81
CA SER A 158 22.83 -14.10 -30.75
C SER A 158 22.62 -15.49 -31.32
N THR A 159 23.11 -15.75 -32.53
CA THR A 159 23.07 -17.09 -33.13
C THR A 159 23.76 -18.14 -32.25
N VAL A 160 24.81 -17.73 -31.53
CA VAL A 160 25.56 -18.60 -30.61
C VAL A 160 24.72 -19.00 -29.40
N GLU A 161 23.94 -18.07 -28.83
CA GLU A 161 23.01 -18.37 -27.73
C GLU A 161 21.86 -19.26 -28.20
N ALA A 162 21.38 -19.05 -29.43
CA ALA A 162 20.35 -19.91 -30.02
C ALA A 162 20.85 -21.34 -30.24
N GLU A 163 22.09 -21.52 -30.69
CA GLU A 163 22.72 -22.84 -30.81
C GLU A 163 22.93 -23.49 -29.43
N GLN A 164 23.41 -22.74 -28.43
CA GLN A 164 23.63 -23.26 -27.08
C GLN A 164 22.36 -23.80 -26.42
N LEU A 165 21.19 -23.25 -26.74
CA LEU A 165 19.90 -23.67 -26.19
C LEU A 165 19.49 -25.11 -26.59
N PHE A 166 20.06 -25.64 -27.67
CA PHE A 166 19.82 -27.02 -28.13
C PHE A 166 20.88 -28.01 -27.63
N TYR A 167 22.04 -27.53 -27.19
CA TYR A 167 23.12 -28.35 -26.65
C TYR A 167 23.13 -28.41 -25.11
N SER A 168 22.24 -27.68 -24.43
CA SER A 168 22.02 -27.75 -22.97
C SER A 168 20.96 -28.77 -22.59
#